data_AF-A0A6I8RJR4-F1
#
_entry.id   AF-A0A6I8RJR4-F1
#
_cell.length_a   1.000
_cell.length_b   1.000
_cell.length_c   1.000
_cell.angle_alpha   90.00
_cell.angle_beta   90.00
_cell.angle_gamma   90.00
#
_symmetry.space_group_name_H-M   'P 1'
#
loop_
_entity.id
_entity.type
_entity.pdbx_description
1 polymer ?
#
loop_
_entity_poly.entity_id
_entity_poly.type
_entity_poly.pdbx_seq_one_letter_code
_entity_poly.pdbx_strand_id
1 'polypeptide(L)'
;MAEMHPHFHEGEDESFMNVSLGDESTDFRALQLRLVPQVSPSAVMNSDMDALEVENQVELEEKTRLINQVLELQHTLEDLSARVDAVKEENLKLKSENQVLGQYIENLMSASSVFQTTDTKSKRK
;
A
#
# COMPACT_ATOMS: atom_id res chain seq x y z
N MET A 1 -17.10 29.03 -21.61
CA MET A 1 -16.14 28.21 -22.37
C MET A 1 -14.81 28.93 -22.39
N ALA A 2 -13.85 28.44 -21.61
CA ALA A 2 -12.44 28.75 -21.71
C ALA A 2 -11.74 27.42 -21.39
N GLU A 3 -11.19 26.78 -22.41
CA GLU A 3 -10.34 25.59 -22.28
C GLU A 3 -8.92 26.05 -21.96
N MET A 4 -8.25 25.37 -21.02
CA MET A 4 -6.81 25.15 -21.09
C MET A 4 -6.46 23.88 -20.31
N HIS A 5 -5.84 22.94 -21.03
CA HIS A 5 -5.46 21.58 -20.62
C HIS A 5 -4.20 21.58 -19.71
N PRO A 6 -3.81 20.42 -19.14
CA PRO A 6 -3.07 20.29 -17.87
C PRO A 6 -1.55 20.40 -18.02
N HIS A 7 -0.88 20.87 -16.95
CA HIS A 7 0.57 20.84 -16.83
C HIS A 7 1.03 19.56 -16.13
N PHE A 8 1.84 18.78 -16.85
CA PHE A 8 2.51 17.57 -16.41
C PHE A 8 3.53 17.84 -15.29
N HIS A 9 3.60 16.88 -14.37
CA HIS A 9 4.72 16.62 -13.46
C HIS A 9 5.96 16.21 -14.26
N GLU A 10 7.11 16.77 -13.92
CA GLU A 10 8.44 16.15 -14.10
C GLU A 10 9.51 17.05 -13.45
N GLY A 11 10.53 16.44 -12.83
CA GLY A 11 11.79 17.11 -12.57
C GLY A 11 12.25 17.10 -11.11
N GLU A 12 12.87 15.99 -10.75
CA GLU A 12 13.78 15.80 -9.62
C GLU A 12 14.84 16.92 -9.54
N ASP A 13 15.02 17.51 -8.35
CA ASP A 13 16.22 18.30 -8.01
C ASP A 13 16.79 17.74 -6.70
N GLU A 14 17.52 16.62 -6.82
CA GLU A 14 18.41 16.16 -5.75
C GLU A 14 19.59 17.10 -5.64
N SER A 15 19.68 17.82 -4.51
CA SER A 15 20.83 18.65 -4.18
C SER A 15 22.04 17.77 -3.82
N PHE A 16 22.81 17.41 -4.85
CA PHE A 16 24.12 16.77 -4.65
C PHE A 16 25.05 17.70 -3.87
N MET A 17 25.37 17.32 -2.62
CA MET A 17 26.46 17.94 -1.87
C MET A 17 27.80 17.60 -2.53
N ASN A 18 28.33 18.56 -3.28
CA ASN A 18 29.70 18.52 -3.79
C ASN A 18 30.66 18.83 -2.63
N VAL A 19 31.34 17.81 -2.10
CA VAL A 19 32.43 17.98 -1.12
C VAL A 19 33.75 18.12 -1.86
N SER A 20 34.36 19.30 -1.82
CA SER A 20 35.69 19.55 -2.35
C SER A 20 36.74 18.78 -1.54
N LEU A 21 37.40 17.81 -2.18
CA LEU A 21 38.56 17.12 -1.65
C LEU A 21 39.80 18.01 -1.86
N GLY A 22 40.15 18.81 -0.85
CA GLY A 22 41.38 19.60 -0.84
C GLY A 22 42.58 18.72 -0.52
N ASP A 23 43.49 18.61 -1.49
CA ASP A 23 44.87 18.18 -1.30
C ASP A 23 45.63 19.28 -0.52
N GLU A 24 46.16 18.93 0.66
CA GLU A 24 47.28 19.68 1.25
C GLU A 24 48.30 18.69 1.85
N SER A 25 49.26 18.32 1.01
CA SER A 25 50.56 17.77 1.41
C SER A 25 51.39 18.79 2.20
N THR A 26 51.80 18.45 3.43
CA THR A 26 53.09 18.73 4.16
C THR A 26 52.85 18.36 5.64
N ASP A 27 53.60 17.59 6.41
CA ASP A 27 55.04 17.34 6.50
C ASP A 27 55.32 16.00 7.23
N PHE A 28 56.03 15.08 6.57
CA PHE A 28 56.44 13.77 7.11
C PHE A 28 57.74 13.82 7.95
N ARG A 29 58.12 14.94 8.57
CA ARG A 29 59.48 15.10 9.15
C ARG A 29 59.56 15.73 10.53
N ALA A 30 58.79 15.20 11.49
CA ALA A 30 59.04 15.44 12.91
C ALA A 30 59.11 14.15 13.73
N LEU A 31 59.86 13.15 13.23
CA LEU A 31 60.42 12.08 14.05
C LEU A 31 61.50 12.65 14.99
N GLN A 32 61.13 13.28 16.10
CA GLN A 32 62.03 13.35 17.26
C GLN A 32 61.31 13.91 18.49
N LEU A 33 60.97 13.03 19.44
CA LEU A 33 61.37 13.08 20.85
C LEU A 33 60.31 12.48 21.79
N ARG A 34 60.82 11.57 22.63
CA ARG A 34 60.40 11.31 24.02
C ARG A 34 59.40 10.17 24.27
N LEU A 35 59.98 8.97 24.34
CA LEU A 35 59.75 7.89 25.33
C LEU A 35 58.56 8.07 26.30
N VAL A 36 57.46 7.34 26.09
CA VAL A 36 56.40 7.07 27.07
C VAL A 36 56.02 5.56 26.99
N PRO A 37 55.76 4.87 28.12
CA PRO A 37 55.71 3.40 28.18
C PRO A 37 54.55 2.77 27.39
N GLN A 38 54.83 1.61 26.80
CA GLN A 38 53.87 0.69 26.17
C GLN A 38 52.79 0.23 27.16
N VAL A 39 51.57 0.72 26.99
CA VAL A 39 50.34 0.02 27.38
C VAL A 39 49.49 -0.13 26.13
N SER A 40 49.32 -1.38 25.70
CA SER A 40 48.54 -1.78 24.54
C SER A 40 47.09 -1.25 24.67
N PRO A 41 46.58 -0.39 23.78
CA PRO A 41 45.19 0.09 23.84
C PRO A 41 44.17 -0.93 23.29
N SER A 42 44.62 -2.06 22.75
CA SER A 42 43.79 -2.90 21.88
C SER A 42 42.82 -3.86 22.61
N ALA A 43 42.63 -3.73 23.92
CA ALA A 43 41.79 -4.66 24.69
C ALA A 43 40.46 -4.05 25.20
N VAL A 44 40.14 -2.79 24.90
CA VAL A 44 38.93 -2.12 25.44
C VAL A 44 37.98 -1.56 24.38
N MET A 45 38.08 -2.01 23.12
CA MET A 45 37.22 -1.51 22.01
C MET A 45 36.47 -2.62 21.27
N ASN A 46 36.38 -3.83 21.83
CA ASN A 46 35.75 -4.99 21.16
C ASN A 46 34.47 -5.49 21.85
N SER A 47 34.03 -4.92 22.98
CA SER A 47 32.82 -5.37 23.70
C SER A 47 31.56 -4.61 23.30
N ASP A 48 31.69 -3.40 22.77
CA ASP A 48 30.54 -2.54 22.44
C ASP A 48 30.10 -2.69 20.97
N MET A 49 31.00 -3.14 20.08
CA MET A 49 30.66 -3.41 18.67
C MET A 49 29.76 -4.65 18.52
N ASP A 50 30.04 -5.72 19.28
CA ASP A 50 29.24 -6.97 19.24
C ASP A 50 27.81 -6.75 19.76
N ALA A 51 27.61 -5.85 20.73
CA ALA A 51 26.28 -5.54 21.27
C ALA A 51 25.40 -4.78 20.26
N LEU A 52 25.99 -3.83 19.52
CA LEU A 52 25.30 -3.05 18.49
C LEU A 52 24.95 -3.89 17.26
N GLU A 53 25.79 -4.86 16.88
CA GLU A 53 25.51 -5.77 15.77
C GLU A 53 24.37 -6.75 16.10
N VAL A 54 24.30 -7.22 17.35
CA VAL A 54 23.19 -8.06 17.83
C VAL A 54 21.87 -7.28 17.87
N GLU A 55 21.88 -6.02 18.31
CA GLU A 55 20.67 -5.17 18.32
C GLU A 55 20.13 -4.94 16.90
N ASN A 56 21.01 -4.59 15.95
CA ASN A 56 20.64 -4.41 14.55
C ASN A 56 20.09 -5.69 13.91
N GLN A 57 20.66 -6.86 14.25
CA GLN A 57 20.17 -8.15 13.79
C GLN A 57 18.75 -8.45 14.32
N VAL A 58 18.46 -8.14 15.59
CA VAL A 58 17.12 -8.31 16.17
C VAL A 58 16.11 -7.36 15.50
N GLU A 59 16.47 -6.11 15.27
CA GLU A 59 15.62 -5.15 14.54
C GLU A 59 15.32 -5.62 13.11
N LEU A 60 16.33 -6.17 12.41
CA LEU A 60 16.17 -6.71 11.06
C LEU A 60 15.23 -7.91 11.02
N GLU A 61 15.32 -8.79 12.02
CA GLU A 61 14.41 -9.93 12.17
C GLU A 61 12.98 -9.49 12.45
N GLU A 62 12.78 -8.51 13.34
CA GLU A 62 11.46 -7.95 13.61
C GLU A 62 10.86 -7.30 12.36
N LYS A 63 11.64 -6.50 11.64
CA LYS A 63 11.24 -5.91 10.37
C LYS A 63 10.84 -6.98 9.36
N THR A 64 11.61 -8.06 9.27
CA THR A 64 11.30 -9.19 8.38
C THR A 64 9.99 -9.88 8.76
N ARG A 65 9.75 -10.09 10.07
CA ARG A 65 8.50 -10.67 10.57
C ARG A 65 7.29 -9.78 10.25
N LEU A 66 7.41 -8.47 10.45
CA LEU A 66 6.35 -7.51 10.11
C LEU A 66 6.07 -7.48 8.61
N ILE A 67 7.11 -7.51 7.77
CA ILE A 67 6.94 -7.58 6.31
C ILE A 67 6.14 -8.83 5.92
N ASN A 68 6.49 -10.00 6.47
CA ASN A 68 5.77 -11.23 6.17
C ASN A 68 4.29 -11.17 6.61
N GLN A 69 4.00 -10.61 7.78
CA GLN A 69 2.62 -10.43 8.23
C GLN A 69 1.84 -9.51 7.30
N VAL A 70 2.45 -8.41 6.84
CA VAL A 70 1.82 -7.50 5.87
C VAL A 70 1.55 -8.21 4.55
N LEU A 71 2.49 -9.02 4.05
CA LEU A 71 2.30 -9.78 2.81
C LEU A 71 1.17 -10.82 2.91
N GLU A 72 1.08 -11.54 4.03
CA GLU A 72 -0.02 -12.49 4.28
C GLU A 72 -1.38 -11.80 4.32
N LEU A 73 -1.46 -10.64 4.99
CA LEU A 73 -2.68 -9.84 5.05
C LEU A 73 -3.07 -9.28 3.68
N GLN A 74 -2.09 -8.82 2.89
CA GLN A 74 -2.33 -8.36 1.52
C GLN A 74 -2.90 -9.48 0.65
N HIS A 75 -2.32 -10.68 0.70
CA HIS A 75 -2.84 -11.82 -0.05
C HIS A 75 -4.27 -12.19 0.36
N THR A 76 -4.53 -12.24 1.66
CA THR A 76 -5.88 -12.51 2.20
C THR A 76 -6.89 -11.44 1.76
N LEU A 77 -6.48 -10.18 1.72
CA LEU A 77 -7.33 -9.07 1.29
C LEU A 77 -7.63 -9.13 -0.21
N GLU A 78 -6.65 -9.48 -1.02
CA GLU A 78 -6.82 -9.68 -2.47
C GLU A 78 -7.82 -10.79 -2.76
N ASP A 79 -7.67 -11.95 -2.11
CA ASP A 79 -8.60 -13.08 -2.22
C ASP A 79 -10.03 -12.69 -1.81
N LEU A 80 -10.17 -11.92 -0.72
CA LEU A 80 -11.46 -11.44 -0.27
C LEU A 80 -12.07 -10.46 -1.29
N SER A 81 -11.26 -9.56 -1.86
CA SER A 81 -11.68 -8.61 -2.87
C SER A 81 -12.22 -9.34 -4.11
N ALA A 82 -11.48 -10.33 -4.61
CA ALA A 82 -11.90 -11.13 -5.76
C ALA A 82 -13.22 -11.86 -5.49
N ARG A 83 -13.39 -12.42 -4.28
CA ARG A 83 -14.65 -13.06 -3.87
C ARG A 83 -15.82 -12.07 -3.79
N VAL A 84 -15.58 -10.86 -3.30
CA VAL A 84 -16.61 -9.80 -3.25
C VAL A 84 -17.06 -9.43 -4.66
N ASP A 85 -16.13 -9.30 -5.60
CA ASP A 85 -16.47 -8.96 -6.99
C ASP A 85 -17.24 -10.09 -7.68
N ALA A 86 -16.87 -11.35 -7.45
CA ALA A 86 -17.65 -12.50 -7.94
C ALA A 86 -19.10 -12.52 -7.39
N VAL A 87 -19.27 -12.23 -6.09
CA VAL A 87 -20.61 -12.16 -5.47
C VAL A 87 -21.42 -10.99 -6.04
N LYS A 88 -20.79 -9.83 -6.31
CA LYS A 88 -21.47 -8.70 -6.93
C LYS A 88 -21.94 -9.05 -8.35
N GLU A 89 -21.11 -9.72 -9.13
CA GLU A 89 -21.46 -10.15 -10.49
C GLU A 89 -22.66 -11.11 -10.49
N GLU A 90 -22.63 -12.12 -9.62
CA GLU A 90 -23.76 -13.05 -9.45
C GLU A 90 -25.04 -12.32 -9.02
N ASN A 91 -24.92 -11.36 -8.10
CA ASN A 91 -26.06 -10.55 -7.66
C ASN A 91 -26.67 -9.72 -8.79
N LEU A 92 -25.85 -9.12 -9.65
CA LEU A 92 -26.32 -8.38 -10.82
C LEU A 92 -27.04 -9.29 -11.81
N LYS A 93 -26.49 -10.49 -12.07
CA LYS A 93 -27.14 -11.49 -12.92
C LYS A 93 -28.51 -11.88 -12.38
N LEU A 94 -28.61 -12.21 -11.09
CA LEU A 94 -29.88 -12.56 -10.43
C LEU A 94 -30.89 -11.41 -10.47
N LYS A 95 -30.45 -10.16 -10.27
CA LYS A 95 -31.32 -8.98 -10.40
C LYS A 95 -31.88 -8.84 -11.82
N SER A 96 -31.05 -9.04 -12.84
CA SER A 96 -31.50 -8.97 -14.24
C SER A 96 -32.50 -10.07 -14.59
N GLU A 97 -32.28 -11.30 -14.11
CA GLU A 97 -33.20 -12.41 -14.31
C GLU A 97 -34.54 -12.17 -13.60
N ASN A 98 -34.49 -11.73 -12.34
CA ASN A 98 -35.69 -11.38 -11.58
C ASN A 98 -36.47 -10.23 -12.22
N GLN A 99 -35.79 -9.26 -12.85
CA GLN A 99 -36.46 -8.19 -13.58
C GLN A 99 -37.26 -8.75 -14.78
N VAL A 100 -36.64 -9.64 -15.57
CA VAL A 100 -37.30 -10.28 -16.72
C VAL A 100 -38.48 -11.13 -16.26
N LEU A 101 -38.31 -11.93 -15.20
CA LEU A 101 -39.38 -12.74 -14.62
C LEU A 101 -40.51 -11.87 -14.05
N GLY A 102 -40.18 -10.78 -13.37
CA GLY A 102 -41.15 -9.81 -12.85
C GLY A 102 -42.02 -9.23 -13.96
N GLN A 103 -41.40 -8.79 -15.06
CA GLN A 103 -42.14 -8.27 -16.22
C GLN A 103 -43.03 -9.34 -16.86
N TYR A 104 -42.55 -10.58 -16.96
CA TYR A 104 -43.35 -11.68 -17.49
C TYR A 104 -44.61 -11.92 -16.64
N ILE A 105 -44.47 -11.92 -15.31
CA ILE A 105 -45.59 -12.06 -14.38
C ILE A 105 -46.56 -10.88 -14.52
N GLU A 106 -46.08 -9.64 -14.56
CA GLU A 106 -46.91 -8.44 -14.77
C GLU A 106 -47.70 -8.51 -16.08
N ASN A 107 -47.06 -8.97 -17.16
CA ASN A 107 -47.72 -9.12 -18.46
C ASN A 107 -48.82 -10.17 -18.41
N LEU A 108 -48.60 -11.29 -17.71
CA LEU A 108 -49.63 -12.31 -17.52
C LEU A 108 -50.79 -11.81 -16.66
N MET A 109 -50.50 -11.08 -15.58
CA MET A 109 -51.53 -10.52 -14.69
C MET A 109 -52.38 -9.46 -15.41
N SER A 110 -51.77 -8.62 -16.25
CA SER A 110 -52.50 -7.58 -17.00
C SER A 110 -53.29 -8.14 -18.19
N ALA A 111 -52.78 -9.16 -18.88
CA ALA A 111 -53.47 -9.80 -20.00
C ALA A 111 -54.58 -10.76 -19.56
N SER A 112 -54.49 -11.32 -18.36
CA SER A 112 -55.51 -12.24 -17.82
C SER A 112 -56.67 -11.47 -17.18
N SER A 113 -57.86 -11.63 -17.76
CA SER A 113 -59.11 -11.02 -17.25
C SER A 113 -59.47 -11.47 -15.82
N VAL A 114 -58.89 -12.57 -15.32
CA VAL A 114 -59.09 -13.07 -13.95
C VAL A 114 -58.41 -12.20 -12.90
N PHE A 115 -57.34 -11.50 -13.25
CA PHE A 115 -56.57 -10.65 -12.34
C PHE A 115 -56.86 -9.16 -12.48
N GLN A 116 -57.78 -8.77 -13.37
CA GLN A 116 -58.30 -7.41 -13.40
C GLN A 116 -59.12 -7.18 -12.15
N THR A 117 -58.53 -6.52 -11.15
CA THR A 117 -59.27 -5.99 -10.02
C THR A 117 -60.42 -5.16 -10.58
N THR A 118 -61.62 -5.43 -10.11
CA THR A 118 -62.77 -4.54 -10.31
C THR A 118 -62.41 -3.20 -9.66
N ASP A 119 -61.74 -2.32 -10.40
CA ASP A 119 -61.74 -0.90 -10.13
C ASP A 119 -63.19 -0.44 -10.31
N THR A 120 -64.01 -0.65 -9.27
CA THR A 120 -65.29 0.02 -9.16
C THR A 120 -64.99 1.50 -8.97
N LYS A 121 -64.84 2.17 -10.11
CA LYS A 121 -64.88 3.61 -10.34
C LYS A 121 -65.55 4.35 -9.18
N SER A 122 -64.77 4.83 -8.20
CA SER A 122 -65.19 5.91 -7.33
C SER A 122 -65.19 7.20 -8.15
N LYS A 123 -66.15 7.31 -9.06
CA LYS A 123 -66.53 8.55 -9.73
C LYS A 123 -67.87 8.95 -9.16
N ARG A 124 -67.86 9.70 -8.04
CA ARG A 124 -69.01 10.52 -7.65
C ARG A 124 -68.61 11.99 -7.68
N LYS A 125 -69.52 12.73 -8.31
CA LYS A 125 -69.54 14.15 -8.61
C LYS A 125 -69.36 15.02 -7.38
#